data_AF-A0A2Z7A406-F1
#
_entry.id   AF-A0A2Z7A406-F1
#
_cell.length_a   1.000
_cell.length_b   1.000
_cell.length_c   1.000
_cell.angle_alpha   90.00
_cell.angle_beta   90.00
_cell.angle_gamma   90.00
#
_symmetry.space_group_name_H-M   'P 1'
#
loop_
_entity.id
_entity.type
_entity.pdbx_description
1 polymer ?
#
loop_
_entity_poly.entity_id
_entity_poly.type
_entity_poly.pdbx_seq_one_letter_code
_entity_poly.pdbx_strand_id
1 'polypeptide(L)'
;MIVLGSGGHTAEMINLLAVLQMDRFNPRYYVAAATDNMSLQKARVLESSLRDKDEVVGTSHFMQIYRSREVGQSFLTSIGTTLIALIHALWLMLRTRPQVILCNGPGTCIPLCMIAFLFKVFGITSSSIFYIESIARVRRLSLSGLLLYKLRMADQLFVQWPQLKKQYPRSNYVGRLM
;
A
#
# COMPACT_ATOMS: atom_id res chain seq x y z
N MET A 1 1.37 -7.47 -4.26
CA MET A 1 0.23 -6.54 -4.22
C MET A 1 0.74 -5.15 -3.89
N ILE A 2 0.35 -4.16 -4.68
CA ILE A 2 0.77 -2.77 -4.60
C ILE A 2 -0.49 -1.95 -4.35
N VAL A 3 -0.54 -1.25 -3.22
CA VAL A 3 -1.66 -0.38 -2.85
C VAL A 3 -1.29 1.06 -3.19
N LEU A 4 -2.03 1.63 -4.14
CA LEU A 4 -1.86 2.99 -4.60
C LEU A 4 -2.72 3.93 -3.74
N GLY A 5 -2.07 4.95 -3.17
CA GLY A 5 -2.78 6.12 -2.66
C GLY A 5 -3.19 7.05 -3.79
N SER A 6 -3.96 8.09 -3.45
CA SER A 6 -4.42 9.08 -4.42
C SER A 6 -3.45 10.26 -4.58
N GLY A 7 -3.43 10.84 -5.78
CA GLY A 7 -2.68 12.05 -6.10
C GLY A 7 -1.16 11.88 -5.92
N GLY A 8 -0.59 12.62 -4.95
CA GLY A 8 0.84 12.60 -4.65
C GLY A 8 1.34 11.20 -4.29
N HIS A 9 0.61 10.47 -3.43
CA HIS A 9 0.99 9.10 -3.03
C HIS A 9 1.09 8.13 -4.22
N THR A 10 0.28 8.32 -5.26
CA THR A 10 0.38 7.53 -6.49
C THR A 10 1.70 7.79 -7.19
N ALA A 11 2.06 9.07 -7.36
CA ALA A 11 3.31 9.46 -8.02
C ALA A 11 4.52 8.94 -7.23
N GLU A 12 4.45 9.05 -5.90
CA GLU A 12 5.46 8.49 -5.01
C GLU A 12 5.65 6.98 -5.21
N MET A 13 4.55 6.22 -5.26
CA MET A 13 4.61 4.78 -5.46
C MET A 13 5.12 4.41 -6.85
N ILE A 14 4.70 5.13 -7.90
CA ILE A 14 5.13 4.87 -9.27
C ILE A 14 6.64 5.10 -9.43
N ASN A 15 7.16 6.20 -8.88
CA ASN A 15 8.60 6.47 -8.91
C ASN A 15 9.40 5.38 -8.19
N LEU A 16 8.87 4.89 -7.06
CA LEU A 16 9.50 3.77 -6.34
C LEU A 16 9.49 2.49 -7.19
N LEU A 17 8.36 2.17 -7.82
CA LEU A 17 8.24 0.97 -8.67
C LEU A 17 9.13 1.05 -9.91
N ALA A 18 9.41 2.24 -10.45
CA ALA A 18 10.31 2.40 -11.59
C ALA A 18 11.77 2.01 -11.28
N VAL A 19 12.18 2.08 -10.01
CA VAL A 19 13.55 1.74 -9.57
C VAL A 19 13.63 0.32 -9.00
N LEU A 20 12.50 -0.24 -8.56
CA LEU A 20 12.43 -1.60 -8.06
C LEU A 20 12.47 -2.61 -9.22
N GLN A 21 13.19 -3.72 -9.03
CA GLN A 21 13.24 -4.83 -9.99
C GLN A 21 11.88 -5.52 -10.09
N MET A 22 11.05 -5.10 -11.06
CA MET A 22 9.66 -5.55 -11.22
C MET A 22 9.52 -7.03 -11.58
N ASP A 23 10.56 -7.64 -12.17
CA ASP A 23 10.57 -9.06 -12.57
C ASP A 23 10.37 -10.01 -11.38
N ARG A 24 10.79 -9.57 -10.19
CA ARG A 24 10.69 -10.35 -8.96
C ARG A 24 9.27 -10.36 -8.37
N PHE A 25 8.34 -9.56 -8.90
CA PHE A 25 7.03 -9.32 -8.29
C PHE A 25 5.85 -9.88 -9.09
N ASN A 26 6.03 -10.98 -9.83
CA ASN A 26 4.96 -11.59 -10.63
C ASN A 26 4.16 -12.66 -9.85
N PRO A 27 2.80 -12.70 -9.90
CA PRO A 27 1.88 -11.75 -10.54
C PRO A 27 1.70 -10.43 -9.76
N ARG A 28 1.55 -9.32 -10.49
CA ARG A 28 1.42 -7.97 -9.92
C ARG A 28 -0.04 -7.57 -9.78
N TYR A 29 -0.49 -7.36 -8.55
CA TYR A 29 -1.83 -6.82 -8.26
C TYR A 29 -1.73 -5.36 -7.83
N TYR A 30 -2.25 -4.45 -8.66
CA TYR A 30 -2.41 -3.03 -8.35
C TYR A 30 -3.79 -2.78 -7.76
N VAL A 31 -3.84 -2.19 -6.58
CA VAL A 31 -5.08 -1.89 -5.85
C VAL A 31 -5.16 -0.40 -5.60
N ALA A 32 -6.23 0.26 -6.05
CA ALA A 32 -6.48 1.66 -5.74
C ALA A 32 -7.90 1.85 -5.18
N ALA A 33 -8.15 3.00 -4.57
CA ALA A 33 -9.49 3.35 -4.12
C ALA A 33 -10.49 3.39 -5.30
N ALA A 34 -11.70 2.88 -5.10
CA ALA A 34 -12.75 2.88 -6.13
C ALA A 34 -13.09 4.29 -6.65
N THR A 35 -12.95 5.30 -5.79
CA THR A 35 -13.14 6.73 -6.11
C THR A 35 -11.92 7.37 -6.78
N ASP A 36 -10.87 6.61 -7.08
CA ASP A 36 -9.63 7.10 -7.69
C ASP A 36 -9.21 6.29 -8.92
N ASN A 37 -9.86 6.58 -10.04
CA ASN A 37 -9.56 5.96 -11.33
C ASN A 37 -8.23 6.43 -11.93
N MET A 38 -7.77 7.64 -11.62
CA MET A 38 -6.52 8.18 -12.17
C MET A 38 -5.32 7.36 -11.73
N SER A 39 -5.31 6.89 -10.48
CA SER A 39 -4.22 6.07 -9.95
C SER A 39 -4.02 4.77 -10.73
N LEU A 40 -5.11 4.07 -11.07
CA LEU A 40 -5.04 2.85 -11.86
C LEU A 40 -4.60 3.13 -13.31
N GLN A 41 -5.02 4.25 -13.90
CA GLN A 41 -4.56 4.63 -15.23
C GLN A 41 -3.05 4.88 -15.26
N LYS A 42 -2.50 5.59 -14.27
CA LYS A 42 -1.05 5.80 -14.18
C LYS A 42 -0.28 4.48 -14.02
N ALA A 43 -0.81 3.53 -13.24
CA ALA A 43 -0.20 2.21 -13.10
C ALA A 43 -0.24 1.40 -14.41
N ARG A 44 -1.31 1.51 -15.21
CA ARG A 44 -1.39 0.89 -16.54
C ARG A 44 -0.34 1.44 -17.50
N VAL A 45 -0.13 2.77 -17.50
CA VAL A 45 0.89 3.43 -18.32
C VAL A 45 2.30 2.99 -17.91
N LEU A 46 2.56 2.81 -16.62
CA LEU A 46 3.83 2.26 -16.15
C LEU A 46 4.04 0.83 -16.68
N GLU A 47 3.05 -0.05 -16.52
CA GLU A 47 3.12 -1.44 -16.98
C GLU A 47 3.27 -1.55 -18.50
N SER A 48 2.60 -0.68 -19.28
CA SER A 48 2.79 -0.66 -20.74
C SER A 48 4.21 -0.23 -21.11
N SER A 49 4.77 0.76 -20.40
CA SER A 49 6.14 1.24 -20.63
C SER A 49 7.21 0.21 -20.25
N LEU A 50 6.90 -0.70 -19.32
CA LEU A 50 7.78 -1.81 -18.92
C LEU A 50 7.71 -2.96 -19.93
N ARG A 51 6.53 -3.25 -20.50
CA ARG A 51 6.35 -4.27 -21.55
C ARG A 51 7.12 -3.97 -22.83
N ASP A 52 7.28 -2.70 -23.18
CA ASP A 52 8.06 -2.30 -24.35
C ASP A 52 9.58 -2.45 -24.14
N LYS A 53 10.04 -2.60 -22.89
CA LYS A 53 11.47 -2.68 -22.55
C LYS A 53 11.95 -4.11 -22.30
N ASP A 54 11.10 -4.96 -21.73
CA ASP A 54 11.42 -6.35 -21.43
C ASP A 54 10.32 -7.25 -22.00
N GLU A 55 10.69 -8.23 -22.85
CA GLU A 55 9.81 -9.28 -23.40
C GLU A 55 9.20 -10.21 -22.31
N VAL A 56 9.33 -9.88 -21.03
CA VAL A 56 8.78 -10.63 -19.91
C VAL A 56 7.36 -10.16 -19.65
N VAL A 57 6.39 -10.89 -20.21
CA VAL A 57 4.95 -10.68 -20.00
C VAL A 57 4.56 -11.10 -18.56
N GLY A 58 4.91 -10.29 -17.57
CA GLY A 58 4.36 -10.44 -16.23
C GLY A 58 2.86 -10.13 -16.23
N THR A 59 2.06 -10.93 -15.53
CA THR A 59 0.61 -10.73 -15.42
C THR A 59 0.33 -9.59 -14.43
N SER A 60 -0.16 -8.47 -14.96
CA SER A 60 -0.60 -7.31 -14.19
C SER A 60 -2.13 -7.31 -14.05
N HIS A 61 -2.62 -7.28 -12.83
CA HIS A 61 -4.05 -7.18 -12.51
C HIS A 61 -4.34 -5.86 -11.81
N PHE A 62 -5.40 -5.18 -12.24
CA PHE A 62 -5.84 -3.91 -11.67
C PHE A 62 -7.16 -4.13 -10.94
N MET A 63 -7.19 -3.79 -9.66
CA MET A 63 -8.31 -4.03 -8.76
C MET A 63 -8.64 -2.75 -8.00
N GLN A 64 -9.89 -2.64 -7.57
CA GLN A 64 -10.38 -1.51 -6.78
C GLN A 64 -10.73 -1.98 -5.38
N ILE A 65 -10.64 -1.07 -4.41
CA ILE A 65 -11.07 -1.28 -3.04
C ILE A 65 -11.85 -0.05 -2.54
N TYR A 66 -12.86 -0.27 -1.71
CA TYR A 66 -13.57 0.83 -1.06
C TYR A 66 -12.67 1.56 -0.05
N ARG A 67 -12.81 2.88 0.04
CA ARG A 67 -12.10 3.65 1.07
C ARG A 67 -12.73 3.40 2.43
N SER A 68 -11.91 3.26 3.47
CA SER A 68 -12.38 3.12 4.85
C SER A 68 -13.06 4.40 5.37
N ARG A 69 -12.69 5.56 4.82
CA ARG A 69 -13.29 6.85 5.13
C ARG A 69 -13.18 7.78 3.94
N GLU A 70 -14.29 8.38 3.53
CA GLU A 70 -14.27 9.46 2.54
C GLU A 70 -13.90 10.80 3.19
N VAL A 71 -13.34 11.70 2.39
CA VAL A 71 -12.92 13.03 2.88
C VAL A 71 -14.17 13.80 3.32
N GLY A 72 -14.22 14.21 4.59
CA GLY A 72 -15.37 14.92 5.18
C GLY A 72 -16.39 14.03 5.89
N GLN A 73 -16.20 12.71 5.91
CA GLN A 73 -17.13 11.79 6.58
C GLN A 73 -16.99 11.82 8.12
N SER A 74 -18.13 11.78 8.83
CA SER A 74 -18.16 11.72 10.30
C SER A 74 -17.56 10.40 10.81
N PHE A 75 -16.92 10.44 11.99
CA PHE A 75 -16.30 9.24 12.59
C PHE A 75 -17.28 8.09 12.82
N LEU A 76 -18.56 8.39 13.10
CA LEU A 76 -19.59 7.38 13.34
C LEU A 76 -19.98 6.63 12.06
N THR A 77 -20.19 7.35 10.96
CA THR A 77 -20.52 6.73 9.66
C THR A 77 -19.30 6.06 9.02
N SER A 78 -18.09 6.49 9.39
CA SER A 78 -16.83 5.87 8.98
C SER A 78 -16.67 4.42 9.46
N ILE A 79 -17.34 4.02 10.55
CA ILE A 79 -17.27 2.63 11.04
C ILE A 79 -17.92 1.68 10.02
N GLY A 80 -19.10 2.04 9.50
CA GLY A 80 -19.82 1.23 8.52
C GLY A 80 -19.04 1.08 7.21
N THR A 81 -18.50 2.18 6.68
CA THR A 81 -17.68 2.14 5.47
C THR A 81 -16.36 1.39 5.68
N THR A 82 -15.77 1.46 6.87
CA THR A 82 -14.59 0.65 7.23
C THR A 82 -14.90 -0.85 7.26
N LEU A 83 -16.05 -1.27 7.79
CA LEU A 83 -16.47 -2.68 7.79
C LEU A 83 -16.68 -3.21 6.37
N ILE A 84 -17.34 -2.43 5.50
CA ILE A 84 -17.51 -2.80 4.09
C ILE A 84 -16.14 -2.92 3.40
N ALA A 85 -15.23 -1.98 3.66
CA ALA A 85 -13.87 -2.03 3.13
C ALA A 85 -13.08 -3.25 3.66
N LEU A 86 -13.31 -3.67 4.91
CA LEU A 86 -12.73 -4.88 5.50
C LEU A 86 -13.26 -6.14 4.81
N ILE A 87 -14.57 -6.28 4.62
CA ILE A 87 -15.14 -7.45 3.93
C ILE A 87 -14.61 -7.54 2.50
N HIS A 88 -14.56 -6.40 1.79
CA HIS A 88 -14.03 -6.36 0.44
C HIS A 88 -12.52 -6.67 0.39
N ALA A 89 -11.76 -6.14 1.34
CA ALA A 89 -10.34 -6.47 1.50
C ALA A 89 -10.14 -7.95 1.82
N LEU A 90 -11.03 -8.57 2.60
CA LEU A 90 -10.95 -9.99 2.96
C LEU A 90 -11.10 -10.85 1.72
N TRP A 91 -12.13 -10.59 0.93
CA TRP A 91 -12.37 -11.27 -0.34
C TRP A 91 -11.18 -11.10 -1.29
N LEU A 92 -10.64 -9.88 -1.39
CA LEU A 92 -9.50 -9.56 -2.23
C LEU A 92 -8.24 -10.33 -1.80
N MET A 93 -7.95 -10.38 -0.50
CA MET A 93 -6.81 -11.09 0.08
C MET A 93 -6.92 -12.61 -0.09
N LEU A 94 -8.12 -13.19 0.07
CA LEU A 94 -8.35 -14.62 -0.15
C LEU A 94 -8.18 -15.01 -1.62
N ARG A 95 -8.61 -14.16 -2.55
CA ARG A 95 -8.52 -14.41 -3.99
C ARG A 95 -7.10 -14.24 -4.54
N THR A 96 -6.37 -13.22 -4.09
CA THR A 96 -5.06 -12.86 -4.64
C THR A 96 -3.88 -13.47 -3.87
N ARG A 97 -4.07 -13.83 -2.59
CA ARG A 97 -3.05 -14.37 -1.67
C ARG A 97 -1.65 -13.78 -1.88
N PRO A 98 -1.49 -12.45 -1.72
CA PRO A 98 -0.23 -11.81 -2.04
C PRO A 98 0.86 -12.19 -1.05
N GLN A 99 2.04 -12.56 -1.56
CA GLN A 99 3.22 -12.79 -0.72
C GLN A 99 3.82 -11.49 -0.18
N VAL A 100 3.70 -10.40 -0.96
CA VAL A 100 4.24 -9.08 -0.62
C VAL A 100 3.15 -8.03 -0.78
N ILE A 101 3.00 -7.16 0.20
CA ILE A 101 2.10 -6.00 0.17
C ILE A 101 2.95 -4.75 0.31
N LEU A 102 2.95 -3.93 -0.74
CA LEU A 102 3.61 -2.63 -0.77
C LEU A 102 2.55 -1.54 -0.64
N CYS A 103 2.67 -0.67 0.35
CA CYS A 103 1.71 0.41 0.55
C CYS A 103 2.39 1.69 1.04
N ASN A 104 1.84 2.83 0.63
CA ASN A 104 2.29 4.15 1.03
C ASN A 104 1.07 4.98 1.38
N GLY A 105 0.86 5.32 2.67
CA GLY A 105 0.17 6.55 3.04
C GLY A 105 -1.35 6.57 3.28
N PRO A 106 -2.27 6.05 2.44
CA PRO A 106 -3.68 6.34 2.59
C PRO A 106 -4.31 5.46 3.67
N GLY A 107 -5.45 5.89 4.19
CA GLY A 107 -6.27 5.03 5.06
C GLY A 107 -6.71 3.73 4.37
N THR A 108 -6.78 3.73 3.03
CA THR A 108 -7.17 2.58 2.20
C THR A 108 -6.28 1.35 2.38
N CYS A 109 -5.02 1.51 2.78
CA CYS A 109 -4.14 0.36 3.01
C CYS A 109 -4.41 -0.35 4.34
N ILE A 110 -5.09 0.30 5.30
CA ILE A 110 -5.28 -0.26 6.65
C ILE A 110 -6.09 -1.56 6.64
N PRO A 111 -7.27 -1.66 5.99
CA PRO A 111 -8.01 -2.92 5.94
C PRO A 111 -7.23 -4.08 5.33
N LEU A 112 -6.47 -3.81 4.26
CA LEU A 112 -5.62 -4.81 3.61
C LEU A 112 -4.51 -5.29 4.54
N CYS A 113 -3.83 -4.36 5.22
CA CYS A 113 -2.77 -4.72 6.17
C CYS A 113 -3.33 -5.44 7.39
N MET A 114 -4.51 -5.06 7.87
CA MET A 114 -5.24 -5.77 8.95
C MET A 114 -5.47 -7.22 8.61
N ILE A 115 -6.03 -7.49 7.44
CA ILE A 115 -6.35 -8.85 7.04
C ILE A 115 -5.09 -9.67 6.78
N ALA A 116 -4.09 -9.07 6.12
CA ALA A 116 -2.80 -9.72 5.91
C ALA A 116 -2.10 -10.09 7.22
N PHE A 117 -2.15 -9.20 8.22
CA PHE A 117 -1.64 -9.48 9.55
C PHE A 117 -2.42 -10.62 10.24
N LEU A 118 -3.76 -10.59 10.18
CA LEU A 118 -4.58 -11.67 10.73
C LEU A 118 -4.28 -13.01 10.05
N PHE A 119 -4.15 -13.04 8.72
CA PHE A 119 -3.79 -14.25 7.99
C PHE A 119 -2.42 -14.79 8.38
N LYS A 120 -1.46 -13.89 8.66
CA LYS A 120 -0.16 -14.28 9.19
C LYS A 120 -0.28 -14.90 10.59
N VAL A 121 -1.06 -14.28 11.48
CA VAL A 121 -1.28 -14.78 12.85
C VAL A 121 -1.99 -16.13 12.86
N PHE A 122 -2.97 -16.33 11.98
CA PHE A 122 -3.70 -17.60 11.84
C PHE A 122 -2.97 -18.64 10.95
N GLY A 123 -1.78 -18.34 10.44
CA GLY A 123 -1.00 -19.26 9.60
C GLY A 123 -1.61 -19.56 8.23
N ILE A 124 -2.55 -18.74 7.75
CA ILE A 124 -3.23 -18.92 6.46
C ILE A 124 -2.31 -18.47 5.32
N THR A 125 -1.67 -17.30 5.44
CA THR A 125 -0.70 -16.80 4.46
C THR A 125 0.46 -16.06 5.14
N SER A 126 1.68 -16.25 4.63
CA SER A 126 2.87 -15.51 5.08
C SER A 126 3.08 -14.24 4.24
N SER A 127 2.15 -13.29 4.37
CA SER A 127 2.23 -12.02 3.63
C SER A 127 3.23 -11.07 4.29
N SER A 128 4.24 -10.57 3.56
CA SER A 128 5.17 -9.55 4.02
C SER A 128 4.65 -8.15 3.71
N ILE A 129 4.49 -7.32 4.74
CA ILE A 129 3.92 -5.98 4.65
C ILE A 129 5.03 -4.94 4.72
N PHE A 130 5.22 -4.22 3.61
CA PHE A 130 6.17 -3.13 3.46
C PHE A 130 5.42 -1.81 3.37
N TYR A 131 5.57 -0.98 4.41
CA TYR A 131 4.99 0.34 4.46
C TYR A 131 6.04 1.41 4.18
N ILE A 132 5.81 2.27 3.20
CA ILE A 132 6.66 3.44 2.93
C ILE A 132 5.90 4.69 3.35
N GLU A 133 6.47 5.44 4.29
CA GLU A 133 5.92 6.73 4.67
C GLU A 133 6.17 7.77 3.58
N SER A 134 5.17 8.63 3.35
CA SER A 134 5.24 9.68 2.33
C SER A 134 6.31 10.71 2.64
N ILE A 135 6.90 11.29 1.59
CA ILE A 135 7.95 12.31 1.71
C ILE A 135 7.44 13.57 2.41
N ALA A 136 6.14 13.85 2.29
CA ALA A 136 5.50 14.99 2.93
C ALA A 136 5.52 14.91 4.48
N ARG A 137 5.75 13.72 5.05
CA ARG A 137 5.76 13.51 6.51
C ARG A 137 7.16 13.68 7.08
N VAL A 138 7.52 14.92 7.41
CA VAL A 138 8.85 15.25 7.95
C VAL A 138 8.94 15.06 9.47
N ARG A 139 7.91 15.52 10.21
CA ARG A 139 7.97 15.63 11.68
C ARG A 139 7.39 14.43 12.43
N ARG A 140 6.31 13.84 11.90
CA ARG A 140 5.54 12.75 12.53
C ARG A 140 4.99 11.81 11.45
N LEU A 141 4.89 10.52 11.77
CA LEU A 141 4.26 9.53 10.90
C LEU A 141 2.81 9.93 10.56
N SER A 142 2.32 9.47 9.42
CA SER A 142 0.89 9.56 9.10
C SER A 142 0.07 8.76 10.11
N LEU A 143 -1.25 8.99 10.16
CA LEU A 143 -2.12 8.21 11.04
C LEU A 143 -2.06 6.72 10.68
N SER A 144 -2.05 6.41 9.39
CA SER A 144 -1.87 5.05 8.88
C SER A 144 -0.51 4.45 9.29
N GLY A 145 0.58 5.18 9.07
CA GLY A 145 1.93 4.74 9.45
C GLY A 145 2.09 4.56 10.97
N LEU A 146 1.51 5.46 11.76
CA LEU A 146 1.51 5.37 13.22
C LEU A 146 0.72 4.15 13.70
N LEU A 147 -0.43 3.86 13.10
CA LEU A 147 -1.25 2.70 13.43
C LEU A 147 -0.51 1.40 13.12
N LEU A 148 0.04 1.28 11.90
CA LEU A 148 0.83 0.11 11.49
C LEU A 148 2.08 -0.08 12.36
N TYR A 149 2.74 1.03 12.76
CA TYR A 149 3.88 1.00 13.66
C TYR A 149 3.50 0.50 15.06
N LYS A 150 2.45 1.07 15.66
CA LYS A 150 2.01 0.73 17.02
C LYS A 150 1.46 -0.68 17.12
N LEU A 151 0.62 -1.08 16.16
CA LEU A 151 0.03 -2.42 16.10
C LEU A 151 0.99 -3.51 15.60
N ARG A 152 2.23 -3.14 15.22
CA ARG A 152 3.26 -4.07 14.71
C ARG A 152 2.79 -4.89 13.50
N MET A 153 2.00 -4.25 12.65
CA MET A 153 1.41 -4.93 11.50
C MET A 153 2.34 -4.92 10.30
N ALA A 154 3.07 -3.82 10.11
CA ALA A 154 4.09 -3.74 9.07
C ALA A 154 5.34 -4.50 9.52
N ASP A 155 5.82 -5.42 8.68
CA ASP A 155 7.10 -6.11 8.88
C ASP A 155 8.26 -5.14 8.72
N GLN A 156 8.16 -4.27 7.70
CA GLN A 156 9.15 -3.26 7.40
C GLN A 156 8.45 -1.92 7.20
N LEU A 157 8.89 -0.91 7.95
CA LEU A 157 8.39 0.45 7.85
C LEU A 157 9.53 1.36 7.41
N PHE A 158 9.44 1.93 6.22
CA PHE A 158 10.44 2.83 5.66
C PHE A 158 10.06 4.30 5.88
N VAL A 159 11.05 5.09 6.31
CA VAL A 159 10.93 6.53 6.51
C VAL A 159 11.98 7.27 5.69
N GLN A 160 11.60 8.43 5.16
CA GLN A 160 12.48 9.22 4.29
C GLN A 160 13.24 10.35 5.02
N TRP A 161 12.97 10.53 6.31
CA TRP A 161 13.57 11.60 7.13
C TRP A 161 14.31 11.03 8.35
N PRO A 162 15.55 11.47 8.62
CA PRO A 162 16.34 10.96 9.74
C PRO A 162 15.71 11.30 11.10
N GLN A 163 14.96 12.41 11.19
CA GLN A 163 14.23 12.79 12.40
C GLN A 163 13.16 11.76 12.77
N LEU A 164 12.49 11.18 11.77
CA LEU A 164 11.52 10.11 12.00
C LEU A 164 12.20 8.84 12.48
N LYS A 165 13.37 8.48 11.93
CA LYS A 165 14.13 7.32 12.41
C LYS A 165 14.54 7.48 13.87
N LYS A 166 14.94 8.68 14.29
CA LYS A 166 15.25 8.99 15.70
C LYS A 166 14.03 8.82 16.61
N GLN A 167 12.86 9.29 16.18
CA GLN A 167 11.62 9.17 16.96
C GLN A 167 11.00 7.76 16.94
N TYR A 168 11.21 7.01 15.86
CA TYR A 168 10.64 5.70 15.61
C TYR A 168 11.76 4.70 15.27
N PRO A 169 12.51 4.20 16.27
CA PRO A 169 13.73 3.41 16.03
C PRO A 169 13.51 2.13 15.23
N ARG A 170 12.30 1.55 15.24
CA ARG A 170 11.96 0.35 14.46
C ARG A 170 11.70 0.62 12.97
N SER A 171 11.63 1.88 12.57
CA SER A 171 11.54 2.24 11.14
C SER A 171 12.92 2.13 10.48
N ASN A 172 12.97 1.94 9.17
CA ASN A 172 14.18 1.93 8.37
C ASN A 172 14.30 3.25 7.61
N TYR A 173 15.40 3.95 7.82
CA TYR A 173 15.69 5.15 7.06
C TYR A 173 16.27 4.79 5.71
N VAL A 174 15.67 5.30 4.64
CA VAL A 174 16.04 5.00 3.24
C VAL A 174 16.44 6.23 2.44
N GLY A 175 16.53 7.39 3.08
CA GLY A 175 16.76 8.64 2.39
C GLY A 175 15.55 9.11 1.60
N ARG A 176 15.76 10.09 0.72
CA ARG A 176 14.71 10.61 -0.18
C ARG A 176 14.66 9.68 -1.38
N LEU A 177 13.55 8.97 -1.52
CA LEU A 177 13.34 8.02 -2.62
C LEU A 177 12.83 8.70 -3.90
N MET A 178 12.75 10.03 -3.89
CA MET A 178 12.28 10.92 -4.96
C MET A 178 13.12 12.18 -5.02
#